data_AF-Q4KE57-F1
#
_entry.id   AF-Q4KE57-F1
#
_cell.length_a   1.000
_cell.length_b   1.000
_cell.length_c   1.000
_cell.angle_alpha   90.00
_cell.angle_beta   90.00
_cell.angle_gamma   90.00
#
_symmetry.space_group_name_H-M   'P 1'
#
loop_
_entity.id
_entity.type
_entity.pdbx_description
1 polymer ?
#
loop_
_entity_poly.entity_id
_entity_poly.type
_entity_poly.pdbx_seq_one_letter_code
_entity_poly.pdbx_strand_id
1 'polypeptide(L)'
;MLCPECEQGEVTQVQVRATQEILHLCQECELLWLSAEVIGTEPFNSFTSYMEELGLPPLWSSLYVLEPEKITSPQARKYLRSVGSI
;
A
#
# COMPACT_ATOMS: atom_id res chain seq x y z
N MET A 1 8.19 3.89 0.21
CA MET A 1 9.56 3.31 0.22
C MET A 1 9.93 3.04 -1.22
N LEU A 2 11.15 3.31 -1.70
CA LEU A 2 11.50 2.98 -3.10
C LEU A 2 11.52 1.46 -3.27
N CYS A 3 10.94 0.96 -4.36
CA CYS A 3 10.90 -0.46 -4.66
C CYS A 3 12.31 -0.98 -4.99
N PRO A 4 12.80 -1.98 -4.25
CA PRO A 4 14.14 -2.53 -4.48
C PRO A 4 14.25 -3.34 -5.77
N GLU A 5 13.14 -3.87 -6.29
CA GLU A 5 13.13 -4.70 -7.51
C GLU A 5 13.22 -3.89 -8.81
N CYS A 6 12.40 -2.84 -8.95
CA CYS A 6 12.37 -2.04 -10.17
C CYS A 6 13.12 -0.70 -10.05
N GLU A 7 13.51 -0.31 -8.82
CA GLU A 7 14.20 0.94 -8.48
C GLU A 7 13.54 2.23 -9.00
N GLN A 8 12.29 2.13 -9.46
CA GLN A 8 11.55 3.21 -10.12
C GLN A 8 10.24 3.55 -9.40
N GLY A 9 9.52 2.53 -8.91
CA GLY A 9 8.25 2.71 -8.22
C GLY A 9 8.38 2.86 -6.72
N GLU A 10 7.35 3.41 -6.09
CA GLU A 10 7.22 3.37 -4.63
C GLU A 10 6.36 2.18 -4.19
N VAL A 11 6.83 1.50 -3.14
CA VAL A 11 6.04 0.52 -2.39
C VAL A 11 5.15 1.26 -1.41
N THR A 12 3.85 1.09 -1.59
CA THR A 12 2.80 1.62 -0.74
C THR A 12 2.10 0.49 0.00
N GLN A 13 1.68 0.77 1.23
CA GLN A 13 0.86 -0.16 1.97
C GLN A 13 -0.58 -0.06 1.46
N VAL A 14 -1.19 -1.20 1.16
CA VAL A 14 -2.54 -1.32 0.63
C VAL A 14 -3.31 -2.36 1.41
N GLN A 15 -4.63 -2.21 1.46
CA GLN A 15 -5.53 -3.19 2.04
C GLN A 15 -6.50 -3.68 0.98
N VAL A 16 -6.61 -4.99 0.82
CA VAL A 16 -7.56 -5.59 -0.11
C VAL A 16 -8.97 -5.41 0.43
N ARG A 17 -9.88 -4.82 -0.34
CA ARG A 17 -11.24 -4.52 0.13
C ARG A 17 -12.04 -5.77 0.50
N ALA A 18 -11.85 -6.84 -0.26
CA ALA A 18 -12.61 -8.08 -0.11
C ALA A 18 -12.17 -8.91 1.10
N THR A 19 -10.86 -9.05 1.31
CA THR A 19 -10.29 -9.89 2.38
C THR A 19 -9.88 -9.09 3.62
N GLN A 20 -9.81 -7.76 3.50
CA GLN A 20 -9.25 -6.85 4.50
C GLN A 20 -7.77 -7.11 4.82
N GLU A 21 -7.07 -7.91 4.02
CA GLU A 21 -5.65 -8.18 4.20
C GLU A 21 -4.81 -6.97 3.84
N ILE A 22 -3.78 -6.71 4.65
CA ILE A 22 -2.86 -5.60 4.45
C ILE A 22 -1.59 -6.14 3.79
N LEU A 23 -1.24 -5.54 2.67
CA LEU A 23 -0.13 -5.93 1.81
C LEU A 23 0.68 -4.68 1.45
N HIS A 24 1.86 -4.89 0.90
CA HIS A 24 2.69 -3.83 0.36
C HIS A 24 2.80 -4.03 -1.14
N LEU A 25 2.42 -3.03 -1.91
CA LEU A 25 2.35 -3.09 -3.37
C LEU A 25 3.24 -2.02 -3.99
N CYS A 26 4.09 -2.40 -4.94
CA CYS A 26 4.77 -1.43 -5.78
C CYS A 26 3.82 -0.87 -6.85
N GLN A 27 3.81 0.45 -7.02
CA GLN A 27 2.95 1.12 -8.01
C GLN A 27 3.39 0.92 -9.47
N GLU A 28 4.66 0.57 -9.71
CA GLU A 28 5.22 0.43 -11.07
C GLU A 28 5.33 -1.04 -11.51
N CYS A 29 5.91 -1.91 -10.69
CA CYS A 29 6.13 -3.31 -11.04
C CYS A 29 5.06 -4.26 -10.48
N GLU A 30 4.08 -3.73 -9.73
CA GLU A 30 2.94 -4.49 -9.21
C GLU A 30 3.33 -5.69 -8.33
N LEU A 31 4.55 -5.71 -7.79
CA LEU A 31 5.00 -6.74 -6.86
C LEU A 31 4.40 -6.52 -5.48
N LEU A 32 4.06 -7.64 -4.82
CA LEU A 32 3.47 -7.70 -3.50
C LEU A 32 4.45 -8.23 -2.45
N TRP A 33 4.34 -7.68 -1.25
CA TRP A 33 5.00 -8.18 -0.04
C TRP A 33 4.00 -8.25 1.11
N LEU A 34 4.08 -9.34 1.90
CA LEU A 34 3.20 -9.57 3.04
C LEU A 34 3.50 -8.63 4.22
N SER A 35 4.76 -8.20 4.37
CA SER A 35 5.20 -7.31 5.44
C SER A 35 6.29 -6.37 4.96
N ALA A 36 6.48 -5.26 5.67
CA ALA A 36 7.54 -4.31 5.34
C ALA A 36 8.95 -4.88 5.53
N GLU A 37 9.08 -5.91 6.38
CA GLU A 37 10.36 -6.55 6.73
C GLU A 37 10.94 -7.40 5.60
N VAL A 38 10.08 -7.97 4.75
CA VAL A 38 10.49 -8.79 3.60
C VAL A 38 10.62 -7.98 2.31
N ILE A 39 10.36 -6.68 2.35
CA ILE A 39 10.58 -5.80 1.19
C ILE A 39 12.08 -5.72 0.92
N GLY A 40 12.48 -6.16 -0.28
CA GLY A 40 13.88 -6.16 -0.73
C GLY A 40 14.66 -7.44 -0.47
N THR A 41 14.01 -8.46 0.08
CA THR A 41 14.56 -9.83 0.07
C THR A 41 13.98 -10.63 -1.07
N GLU A 42 12.65 -10.83 -1.07
CA GLU A 42 11.97 -11.61 -2.09
C GLU A 42 10.50 -11.15 -2.17
N PRO A 43 9.97 -10.86 -3.38
CA PRO A 43 8.56 -10.57 -3.56
C PRO A 43 7.72 -11.83 -3.31
N PHE A 44 6.57 -11.66 -2.66
CA PHE A 44 5.64 -12.75 -2.39
C PHE A 44 4.94 -13.22 -3.66
N ASN A 45 4.34 -12.27 -4.40
CA ASN A 45 3.64 -12.54 -5.66
C ASN A 45 3.47 -11.24 -6.46
N SER A 46 2.93 -11.31 -7.68
CA SER A 46 2.41 -10.15 -8.39
C SER A 46 0.97 -9.85 -7.94
N PHE A 47 0.58 -8.57 -7.97
CA PHE A 47 -0.78 -8.13 -7.66
C PHE A 47 -1.81 -8.82 -8.53
N THR A 48 -1.54 -8.91 -9.83
CA THR A 48 -2.42 -9.57 -10.79
C THR A 48 -2.66 -11.02 -10.42
N SER A 49 -1.60 -11.81 -10.22
CA SER A 49 -1.73 -13.22 -9.86
C SER A 49 -2.45 -13.43 -8.53
N TYR A 50 -2.11 -12.63 -7.51
CA TYR A 50 -2.76 -12.73 -6.20
C TYR A 50 -4.26 -12.40 -6.26
N MET A 51 -4.66 -11.36 -7.01
CA MET A 51 -6.06 -11.02 -7.19
C MET A 51 -6.82 -12.08 -7.99
N GLU A 52 -6.20 -12.64 -9.04
CA GLU A 52 -6.77 -13.74 -9.82
C GLU A 52 -6.98 -15.00 -8.97
N GLU A 53 -6.02 -15.34 -8.09
CA GLU A 53 -6.15 -16.44 -7.13
C GLU A 53 -7.31 -16.23 -6.14
N LEU A 54 -7.56 -14.98 -5.75
CA LEU A 54 -8.73 -14.60 -4.95
C LEU A 54 -10.04 -14.55 -5.75
N GLY A 55 -9.98 -14.75 -7.08
CA GLY A 55 -11.13 -14.59 -7.97
C GLY A 55 -11.62 -13.13 -8.06
N LEU A 56 -10.75 -12.17 -7.76
CA LEU A 56 -11.02 -10.74 -7.79
C LEU A 56 -10.42 -10.09 -9.04
N PRO A 57 -11.05 -9.04 -9.58
CA PRO A 57 -10.47 -8.30 -10.68
C PRO A 57 -9.22 -7.53 -10.19
N PRO A 58 -8.06 -7.64 -10.87
CA PRO A 58 -6.80 -7.00 -10.51
C PRO A 58 -6.85 -5.48 -10.76
N LEU A 59 -7.69 -4.80 -9.99
CA LEU A 59 -7.96 -3.38 -10.12
C LEU A 59 -7.54 -2.67 -8.84
N TRP A 60 -6.87 -1.52 -9.00
CA TRP A 60 -6.53 -0.63 -7.88
C TRP A 60 -7.77 -0.14 -7.11
N SER A 61 -8.94 -0.06 -7.76
CA SER A 61 -10.21 0.24 -7.11
C SER A 61 -10.67 -0.82 -6.11
N SER A 62 -10.14 -2.04 -6.20
CA SER A 62 -10.36 -3.15 -5.25
C SER A 62 -9.45 -3.06 -4.02
N LEU A 63 -8.60 -2.04 -3.94
CA LEU A 63 -7.70 -1.78 -2.82
C LEU A 63 -8.09 -0.50 -2.06
N TYR A 64 -7.66 -0.42 -0.81
CA TYR A 64 -7.55 0.81 -0.03
C TYR A 64 -6.08 1.13 0.15
N VAL A 65 -5.64 2.29 -0.33
CA VAL A 65 -4.25 2.72 -0.10
C VAL A 65 -4.15 3.24 1.33
N LEU A 66 -3.38 2.53 2.14
CA LEU A 66 -3.04 2.92 3.51
C LEU A 66 -1.73 3.70 3.42
N GLU A 67 -1.76 4.91 2.88
CA GLU A 67 -0.55 5.74 2.87
C GLU A 67 -0.06 5.92 4.33
N PRO A 68 1.24 5.72 4.62
CA PRO A 68 1.79 6.33 5.80
C PRO A 68 1.79 7.83 5.53
N GLU A 69 0.88 8.56 6.15
CA GLU A 69 0.92 10.01 6.17
C GLU A 69 2.37 10.44 6.45
N LYS A 70 3.07 10.95 5.44
CA LYS A 70 4.27 11.75 5.68
C LYS A 70 3.76 13.02 6.35
N ILE A 71 3.61 12.98 7.67
CA ILE A 71 3.44 14.15 8.53
C ILE A 71 4.79 14.89 8.53
N THR A 72 5.13 15.50 7.40
CA THR A 72 6.24 16.44 7.27
C THR A 72 5.78 17.74 6.63
N SER A 73 4.51 18.10 6.83
CA SER A 73 4.04 19.46 6.61
C SER A 73 3.51 20.02 7.95
N PRO A 74 3.86 21.26 8.33
CA PRO A 74 3.24 21.96 9.47
C PRO A 74 1.71 22.09 9.37
N GLN A 75 1.11 21.70 8.23
CA GLN A 75 -0.32 21.82 7.93
C GLN A 75 -1.18 20.70 8.54
N ALA A 76 -0.63 19.55 8.91
CA ALA A 76 -1.40 18.46 9.54
C ALA A 76 -1.89 18.80 10.96
N ARG A 77 -1.28 19.78 11.64
CA ARG A 77 -1.75 20.25 12.97
C ARG A 77 -3.10 20.97 12.92
N LYS A 78 -3.55 21.43 11.75
CA LYS A 78 -4.80 22.19 11.63
C LYS A 78 -6.04 21.29 11.62
N TYR A 79 -5.92 20.07 11.11
CA TYR A 79 -7.06 19.13 11.02
C TYR A 79 -7.36 18.42 12.36
N LEU A 80 -6.33 18.12 13.16
CA LEU A 80 -6.51 17.49 14.48
C LEU A 80 -7.03 18.45 15.56
N ARG A 81 -6.96 19.78 15.36
CA ARG A 81 -7.50 20.77 16.30
C ARG A 81 -8.96 21.15 16.04
N SER A 82 -9.50 20.93 14.85
CA SER A 82 -10.89 21.29 14.54
C SER A 82 -11.91 20.24 14.97
N VAL A 83 -11.49 19.02 15.33
CA VAL A 83 -12.38 17.93 15.77
C VAL A 83 -12.38 17.75 17.30
N GLY A 84 -11.56 18.53 18.02
CA GLY A 84 -11.37 18.43 19.48
C GLY A 84 -11.77 19.67 20.26
N SER A 85 -12.84 20.37 19.89
CA SER A 85 -13.43 21.43 20.72
C SER A 85 -14.95 21.44 20.51
N ILE A 86 -15.62 20.59 21.28
CA ILE A 86 -16.94 20.88 21.85
C ILE A 86 -16.68 21.59 23.19
#